data_AF-A0A7X7P7K8-F1
#
_entry.id   AF-A0A7X7P7K8-F1
#
_cell.length_a   1.000
_cell.length_b   1.000
_cell.length_c   1.000
_cell.angle_alpha   90.00
_cell.angle_beta   90.00
_cell.angle_gamma   90.00
#
_symmetry.space_group_name_H-M   'P 1'
#
loop_
_entity.id
_entity.type
_entity.pdbx_description
1 polymer ?
#
loop_
_entity_poly.entity_id
_entity_poly.type
_entity_poly.pdbx_seq_one_letter_code
_entity_poly.pdbx_strand_id
1 'polypeptide(L)'
;AIDFGACGVKVAAMSHSPGDARPLYDFLRRIESQFELRAAFAMGSSGSVSRVWSLAMGANLTYGSISEVPVPGLLSVEKMIQAVDYLPKCITEDQMSLFLKELKEN
;
A
#
# COMPACT_ATOMS: atom_id res chain seq x y z
N ALA A 1 -18.64 -8.15 -19.33
CA ALA A 1 -17.32 -8.42 -18.71
C ALA A 1 -17.38 -9.83 -18.14
N ILE A 2 -16.27 -10.58 -18.17
CA ILE A 2 -16.23 -11.89 -17.50
C ILE A 2 -16.30 -11.61 -15.99
N ASP A 3 -17.36 -12.10 -15.36
CA ASP A 3 -17.50 -12.07 -13.91
C ASP A 3 -16.95 -13.39 -13.36
N PHE A 4 -15.85 -13.29 -12.62
CA PHE A 4 -15.20 -14.44 -11.98
C PHE A 4 -15.78 -14.73 -10.59
N GLY A 5 -16.83 -14.01 -10.16
CA GLY A 5 -17.38 -14.12 -8.80
C GLY A 5 -16.42 -13.60 -7.73
N ALA A 6 -15.46 -12.75 -8.11
CA ALA A 6 -14.44 -12.24 -7.20
C ALA A 6 -14.99 -11.09 -6.35
N CYS A 7 -14.95 -11.25 -5.02
CA CYS A 7 -15.36 -10.20 -4.08
C CYS A 7 -14.32 -9.06 -3.97
N GLY A 8 -13.13 -9.28 -4.52
CA GLY A 8 -12.02 -8.36 -4.39
C GLY A 8 -11.01 -8.43 -5.51
N VAL A 9 -10.16 -7.41 -5.57
CA VAL A 9 -9.06 -7.31 -6.52
C VAL A 9 -7.77 -6.95 -5.80
N LYS A 10 -6.70 -7.63 -6.22
CA LYS A 10 -5.35 -7.42 -5.73
C LYS A 10 -4.40 -7.20 -6.91
N VAL A 11 -3.70 -6.08 -6.91
CA VAL A 11 -2.62 -5.79 -7.87
C VAL A 11 -1.34 -5.51 -7.10
N ALA A 12 -0.28 -6.22 -7.46
CA ALA A 12 1.07 -5.98 -6.94
C ALA A 12 2.04 -5.93 -8.11
N ALA A 13 2.72 -4.80 -8.30
CA ALA A 13 3.67 -4.57 -9.39
C ALA A 13 5.04 -4.19 -8.83
N MET A 14 6.13 -4.61 -9.46
CA MET A 14 7.47 -4.23 -9.00
C MET A 14 7.75 -2.75 -9.26
N SER A 15 8.23 -2.03 -8.24
CA SER A 15 8.76 -0.67 -8.40
C SER A 15 10.26 -0.72 -8.65
N HIS A 16 10.72 0.08 -9.59
CA HIS A 16 12.12 0.37 -9.89
C HIS A 16 12.52 1.80 -9.48
N SER A 17 11.55 2.69 -9.30
CA SER A 17 11.76 4.08 -8.92
C SER A 17 10.65 4.64 -8.01
N PRO A 18 10.95 5.67 -7.19
CA PRO A 18 9.92 6.40 -6.46
C PRO A 18 8.85 6.95 -7.41
N GLY A 19 7.58 6.68 -7.12
CA GLY A 19 6.45 7.13 -7.94
C GLY A 19 5.87 6.09 -8.90
N ASP A 20 6.52 4.93 -9.10
CA ASP A 20 5.99 3.84 -9.92
C ASP A 20 4.63 3.29 -9.42
N ALA A 21 4.26 3.58 -8.18
CA ALA A 21 2.97 3.23 -7.61
C ALA A 21 1.80 4.11 -8.10
N ARG A 22 2.06 5.29 -8.69
CA ARG A 22 1.02 6.25 -9.08
C ARG A 22 -0.05 5.67 -10.02
N PRO A 23 0.29 4.88 -11.06
CA PRO A 23 -0.72 4.23 -11.90
C PRO A 23 -1.64 3.27 -11.13
N LEU A 24 -1.18 2.67 -10.03
CA LEU A 24 -1.99 1.81 -9.18
C LEU A 24 -3.05 2.62 -8.41
N TYR A 25 -2.72 3.86 -8.02
CA TYR A 25 -3.67 4.77 -7.38
C TYR A 25 -4.76 5.22 -8.36
N ASP A 26 -4.38 5.51 -9.60
CA ASP A 26 -5.33 5.81 -10.67
C ASP A 26 -6.25 4.63 -10.96
N PHE A 27 -5.69 3.41 -10.94
CA PHE A 27 -6.46 2.18 -11.06
C PHE A 27 -7.49 2.04 -9.94
N LEU A 28 -7.09 2.20 -8.67
CA LEU A 28 -8.00 2.11 -7.51
C LEU A 28 -9.22 3.04 -7.63
N ARG A 29 -9.02 4.28 -8.10
CA ARG A 29 -10.14 5.23 -8.31
C ARG A 29 -11.10 4.80 -9.41
N ARG A 30 -10.64 4.06 -10.42
CA ARG A 30 -11.50 3.57 -11.53
C ARG A 30 -12.33 2.35 -11.14
N ILE A 31 -11.86 1.59 -10.16
CA ILE A 31 -12.49 0.32 -9.74
C ILE A 31 -13.23 0.41 -8.41
N GLU A 32 -13.31 1.61 -7.82
CA GLU A 32 -13.80 1.83 -6.46
C GLU A 32 -15.16 1.17 -6.21
N SER A 33 -16.10 1.29 -7.14
CA SER A 33 -17.46 0.73 -7.02
C SER A 33 -17.60 -0.70 -7.53
N GLN A 34 -16.54 -1.31 -8.05
CA GLN A 34 -16.60 -2.63 -8.72
C GLN A 34 -16.29 -3.79 -7.78
N PHE A 35 -15.48 -3.54 -6.74
CA PHE A 35 -15.02 -4.57 -5.82
C PHE A 35 -15.16 -4.10 -4.37
N GLU A 36 -15.64 -4.98 -3.50
CA GLU A 36 -15.71 -4.72 -2.06
C GLU A 36 -14.30 -4.61 -1.46
N LEU A 37 -13.42 -5.58 -1.78
CA LEU A 37 -12.04 -5.62 -1.31
C LEU A 37 -11.07 -5.12 -2.39
N ARG A 38 -10.22 -4.16 -2.04
CA ARG A 38 -9.32 -3.49 -2.98
C ARG A 38 -7.94 -3.35 -2.36
N ALA A 39 -6.95 -3.96 -3.01
CA ALA A 39 -5.54 -3.83 -2.68
C ALA A 39 -4.73 -3.52 -3.94
N ALA A 40 -4.01 -2.40 -3.98
CA ALA A 40 -3.06 -2.12 -5.05
C ALA A 40 -1.84 -1.38 -4.50
N PHE A 41 -0.66 -1.97 -4.64
CA PHE A 41 0.59 -1.40 -4.13
C PHE A 41 1.78 -1.87 -4.98
N ALA A 42 2.83 -1.07 -4.98
CA ALA A 42 4.08 -1.45 -5.58
C ALA A 42 4.95 -2.25 -4.61
N MET A 43 5.65 -3.25 -5.14
CA MET A 43 6.61 -4.09 -4.42
C MET A 43 8.03 -3.50 -4.52
N GLY A 44 8.97 -4.08 -3.78
CA GLY A 44 10.35 -3.60 -3.72
C GLY A 44 10.52 -2.42 -2.77
N SER A 45 11.76 -2.11 -2.41
CA SER A 45 12.07 -1.06 -1.42
C SER A 45 11.50 0.31 -1.82
N SER A 46 11.56 0.67 -3.10
CA SER A 46 10.97 1.92 -3.63
C SER A 46 9.45 1.94 -3.60
N GLY A 47 8.78 0.77 -3.52
CA GLY A 47 7.33 0.64 -3.43
C GLY A 47 6.79 0.62 -1.99
N SER A 48 7.64 0.57 -0.97
CA SER A 48 7.24 0.33 0.43
C SER A 48 6.12 1.25 0.92
N VAL A 49 6.25 2.57 0.66
CA VAL A 49 5.26 3.59 1.09
C VAL A 49 3.87 3.34 0.51
N SER A 50 3.78 2.76 -0.69
CA SER A 50 2.50 2.50 -1.36
C SER A 50 1.64 1.45 -0.66
N ARG A 51 2.24 0.60 0.19
CA ARG A 51 1.48 -0.35 1.03
C ARG A 51 0.58 0.38 2.04
N VAL A 52 0.95 1.59 2.45
CA VAL A 52 0.14 2.40 3.36
C VAL A 52 -0.61 3.46 2.57
N TRP A 53 0.07 4.19 1.69
CA TRP A 53 -0.50 5.32 0.98
C TRP A 53 -1.67 4.94 0.05
N SER A 54 -1.67 3.72 -0.50
CA SER A 54 -2.79 3.23 -1.30
C SER A 54 -4.13 3.23 -0.55
N LEU A 55 -4.12 3.13 0.79
CA LEU A 55 -5.32 3.20 1.61
C LEU A 55 -5.98 4.59 1.53
N ALA A 56 -5.17 5.66 1.49
CA ALA A 56 -5.68 7.01 1.26
C ALA A 56 -6.18 7.21 -0.18
N MET A 57 -5.77 6.34 -1.11
CA MET A 57 -6.10 6.42 -2.54
C MET A 57 -7.24 5.49 -2.98
N GLY A 58 -7.92 4.83 -2.04
CA GLY A 58 -9.10 3.99 -2.29
C GLY A 58 -8.91 2.48 -2.10
N ALA A 59 -7.72 2.02 -1.72
CA ALA A 59 -7.57 0.66 -1.20
C ALA A 59 -8.19 0.56 0.20
N ASN A 60 -8.70 -0.61 0.56
CA ASN A 60 -9.16 -0.91 1.91
C ASN A 60 -8.50 -2.17 2.50
N LEU A 61 -7.50 -2.71 1.81
CA LEU A 61 -6.72 -3.87 2.24
C LEU A 61 -5.24 -3.65 1.93
N THR A 62 -4.38 -3.97 2.90
CA THR A 62 -2.92 -4.00 2.74
C THR A 62 -2.31 -5.18 3.50
N TYR A 63 -1.00 -5.37 3.38
CA TYR A 63 -0.28 -6.53 3.90
C TYR A 63 0.98 -6.09 4.65
N GLY A 64 1.13 -6.58 5.89
CA GLY A 64 2.35 -6.50 6.69
C GLY A 64 2.82 -7.90 7.12
N SER A 65 4.05 -8.00 7.61
CA SER A 65 4.64 -9.25 8.12
C SER A 65 4.51 -9.35 9.64
N ILE A 66 3.99 -10.45 10.16
CA ILE A 66 3.96 -10.74 11.61
C ILE A 66 5.34 -11.24 12.08
N SER A 67 6.09 -11.90 11.20
CA SER A 67 7.42 -12.44 11.44
C SER A 67 8.49 -11.57 10.76
N GLU A 68 9.72 -12.09 10.67
CA GLU A 68 10.80 -11.54 9.85
C GLU A 68 10.28 -11.13 8.46
N VAL A 69 10.70 -9.95 8.00
CA VAL A 69 10.29 -9.38 6.71
C VAL A 69 10.98 -10.18 5.59
N PRO A 70 10.24 -11.01 4.82
CA PRO A 70 10.83 -11.95 3.89
C PRO A 70 11.21 -11.30 2.55
N VAL A 71 10.74 -10.07 2.27
CA VAL A 71 10.90 -9.41 0.98
C VAL A 71 11.12 -7.90 1.11
N PRO A 72 11.94 -7.28 0.24
CA PRO A 72 12.17 -5.84 0.24
C PRO A 72 10.88 -5.04 0.10
N GLY A 73 10.75 -4.01 0.94
CA GLY A 73 9.60 -3.10 0.94
C GLY A 73 8.32 -3.66 1.54
N LEU A 74 8.30 -4.88 2.10
CA LEU A 74 7.23 -5.27 3.03
C LEU A 74 7.51 -4.66 4.40
N LEU A 75 6.47 -4.18 5.08
CA LEU A 75 6.57 -3.62 6.43
C LEU A 75 6.26 -4.70 7.46
N SER A 76 6.88 -4.63 8.64
CA SER A 76 6.38 -5.39 9.80
C SER A 76 4.96 -4.91 10.15
N VAL A 77 4.17 -5.77 10.80
CA VAL A 77 2.83 -5.41 11.28
C VAL A 77 2.90 -4.25 12.27
N GLU A 78 3.92 -4.19 13.13
CA GLU A 78 4.12 -3.08 14.07
C GLU A 78 4.33 -1.73 13.35
N LYS A 79 5.16 -1.70 12.29
CA LYS A 79 5.33 -0.50 11.46
C LYS A 79 4.05 -0.17 10.70
N MET A 80 3.34 -1.19 10.19
CA MET A 80 2.10 -1.00 9.45
C MET A 80 1.01 -0.37 10.32
N ILE A 81 0.83 -0.84 11.56
CA ILE A 81 -0.14 -0.28 12.51
C ILE A 81 0.18 1.20 12.77
N GLN A 82 1.42 1.52 13.12
CA GLN A 82 1.85 2.90 13.37
C GLN A 82 1.66 3.80 12.13
N ALA A 83 1.92 3.29 10.94
CA ALA A 83 1.75 4.02 9.69
C ALA A 83 0.27 4.24 9.33
N VAL A 84 -0.59 3.24 9.54
CA VAL A 84 -2.03 3.39 9.34
C VAL A 84 -2.63 4.39 10.33
N ASP A 85 -2.21 4.37 11.60
CA ASP A 85 -2.63 5.35 12.61
C ASP A 85 -2.16 6.77 12.29
N TYR A 86 -1.00 6.90 11.64
CA TYR A 86 -0.45 8.18 11.21
C TYR A 86 -1.07 8.69 9.89
N LEU A 87 -1.57 7.79 9.03
CA LEU A 87 -2.06 8.10 7.68
C LEU A 87 -3.05 9.28 7.61
N PRO A 88 -4.05 9.42 8.52
CA PRO A 88 -4.97 10.56 8.48
C PRO A 88 -4.31 11.93 8.67
N LYS A 89 -3.07 11.98 9.17
CA LYS A 89 -2.29 13.22 9.35
C LYS A 89 -1.48 13.59 8.11
N CYS A 90 -1.36 12.68 7.14
CA CYS A 90 -0.62 12.90 5.91
C CYS A 90 -1.49 13.56 4.84
N ILE A 91 -0.94 14.58 4.20
CA ILE A 91 -1.47 15.25 3.00
C ILE A 91 -0.81 14.68 1.75
N THR A 92 0.46 14.24 1.84
CA THR A 92 1.23 13.72 0.71
C THR A 92 1.88 12.37 0.99
N GLU A 93 2.14 11.60 -0.07
CA GLU A 93 2.89 10.34 -0.01
C GLU A 93 4.29 10.52 0.58
N ASP A 94 4.93 11.65 0.30
CA ASP A 94 6.27 11.97 0.81
C ASP A 94 6.30 12.10 2.33
N GLN A 95 5.24 12.63 2.94
CA GLN A 95 5.14 12.69 4.41
C GLN A 95 5.06 11.30 5.02
N MET A 96 4.30 10.39 4.41
CA MET A 96 4.24 8.99 4.83
C MET A 96 5.59 8.29 4.62
N SER A 97 6.25 8.55 3.49
CA SER A 97 7.60 8.03 3.19
C SER A 97 8.62 8.49 4.23
N LEU A 98 8.57 9.76 4.65
CA LEU A 98 9.45 10.30 5.69
C LEU A 98 9.17 9.64 7.05
N PHE A 99 7.90 9.54 7.44
CA PHE A 99 7.49 8.88 8.68
C PHE A 99 7.99 7.43 8.75
N LEU A 100 7.79 6.65 7.68
CA LEU A 100 8.26 5.26 7.62
C LEU A 100 9.78 5.11 7.75
N LYS A 101 10.56 6.11 7.31
CA LYS A 101 12.03 6.12 7.46
C LYS A 101 12.46 6.44 8.88
N GLU A 102 11.67 7.21 9.61
CA GLU A 102 11.96 7.60 11.01
C GLU A 102 11.52 6.54 12.03
N LEU A 103 10.60 5.66 11.65
CA LEU A 103 10.18 4.52 12.48
C LEU A 103 11.35 3.57 12.75
N LYS A 104 11.75 3.50 14.02
CA LYS A 104 12.64 2.46 14.52
C LYS A 104 11.86 1.16 14.75
N GLU A 105 12.48 0.04 14.44
CA GLU A 105 12.00 -1.26 14.92
C GLU A 105 12.45 -1.38 16.38
N ASN A 106 11.53 -1.77 17.26
CA ASN A 106 11.83 -2.01 18.67
C ASN A 106 12.55 -3.33 18.86
#